data_AF-Q19P44-F1
#
_entry.id   AF-Q19P44-F1
#
_cell.length_a   1.000
_cell.length_b   1.000
_cell.length_c   1.000
_cell.angle_alpha   90.00
_cell.angle_beta   90.00
_cell.angle_gamma   90.00
#
_symmetry.space_group_name_H-M   'P 1'
#
loop_
_entity.id
_entity.type
_entity.pdbx_description
1 polymer ?
#
loop_
_entity_poly.entity_id
_entity_poly.type
_entity_poly.pdbx_seq_one_letter_code
_entity_poly.pdbx_strand_id
1 'polypeptide(L)'
;MMLAHDKESIDLSTPIFMSVTNIICAICFNISYEKKDPKLTAIKTFTEGIVDATGDRNLVDIFPWLTIFPNKGLEVIKGYAKVR
;
A
#
# COMPACT_ATOMS: atom_id res chain seq x y z
N MET A 1 -7.04 12.38 4.75
CA MET A 1 -8.11 13.21 4.16
C MET A 1 -9.18 13.38 5.22
N MET A 2 -9.45 14.61 5.65
CA MET A 2 -10.44 14.91 6.70
C MET A 2 -11.67 15.52 6.05
N LEU A 3 -12.86 15.01 6.37
CA LEU A 3 -14.13 15.68 6.04
C LEU A 3 -14.71 16.28 7.32
N ALA A 4 -15.04 17.57 7.27
CA ALA A 4 -15.75 18.25 8.34
C ALA A 4 -17.25 18.05 8.13
N HIS A 5 -17.86 17.17 8.92
CA HIS A 5 -19.31 17.11 9.08
C HIS A 5 -19.59 17.27 10.57
N ASP A 6 -20.21 18.39 10.94
CA ASP A 6 -20.65 18.82 12.28
C ASP A 6 -19.85 18.25 13.48
N LYS A 7 -18.93 19.07 14.00
CA LYS A 7 -18.20 18.96 15.28
C LYS A 7 -17.18 17.84 15.54
N GLU A 8 -17.04 16.80 14.72
CA GLU A 8 -15.92 15.85 14.85
C GLU A 8 -15.14 15.68 13.53
N SER A 9 -13.82 15.89 13.60
CA SER A 9 -12.93 15.59 12.46
C SER A 9 -12.79 14.07 12.34
N ILE A 10 -13.43 13.48 11.34
CA ILE A 10 -13.33 12.05 11.07
C ILE A 10 -12.10 11.79 10.19
N ASP A 11 -11.18 10.94 10.65
CA ASP A 11 -10.12 10.40 9.80
C ASP A 11 -10.68 9.34 8.85
N LEU A 12 -10.64 9.65 7.55
CA LEU A 12 -11.10 8.74 6.50
C LEU A 12 -9.99 7.83 5.97
N SER A 13 -8.74 8.00 6.40
CA SER A 13 -7.63 7.18 5.93
C SER A 13 -7.89 5.69 6.14
N THR A 14 -8.28 5.33 7.37
CA THR A 14 -8.57 3.94 7.74
C THR A 14 -9.75 3.34 6.97
N PRO A 15 -10.95 3.95 6.93
CA PRO A 15 -12.08 3.37 6.19
C PRO A 15 -11.84 3.29 4.68
N ILE A 16 -11.11 4.23 4.09
CA ILE A 16 -10.73 4.17 2.67
C ILE A 16 -9.77 3.00 2.43
N PHE A 17 -8.71 2.88 3.24
CA PHE A 17 -7.75 1.78 3.13
C PHE A 17 -8.42 0.41 3.20
N MET A 18 -9.32 0.22 4.18
CA MET A 18 -10.07 -1.03 4.34
C MET A 18 -10.96 -1.33 3.14
N SER A 19 -11.63 -0.32 2.60
CA SER A 19 -12.52 -0.46 1.43
C SER A 19 -11.74 -0.87 0.19
N VAL A 20 -10.63 -0.18 -0.11
CA VAL A 20 -9.77 -0.49 -1.26
C VAL A 20 -9.15 -1.88 -1.11
N THR A 21 -8.69 -2.24 0.09
CA THR A 21 -8.15 -3.57 0.38
C THR A 21 -9.17 -4.66 0.06
N ASN A 22 -10.43 -4.50 0.49
CA ASN A 22 -11.50 -5.45 0.19
C ASN A 22 -11.79 -5.57 -1.31
N ILE A 23 -11.79 -4.46 -2.06
CA ILE A 23 -11.97 -4.48 -3.51
C ILE A 23 -10.85 -5.30 -4.18
N ILE A 24 -9.59 -5.05 -3.81
CA ILE A 24 -8.44 -5.78 -4.36
C ILE A 24 -8.50 -7.26 -3.98
N CYS A 25 -8.81 -7.59 -2.73
CA CYS A 25 -8.93 -8.98 -2.29
C CYS A 25 -10.07 -9.74 -2.99
N ALA A 26 -11.19 -9.05 -3.28
CA ALA A 26 -12.28 -9.64 -4.03
C ALA A 26 -11.85 -9.95 -5.47
N ILE A 27 -11.13 -9.03 -6.12
CA ILE A 27 -10.62 -9.21 -7.48
C ILE A 27 -9.58 -10.34 -7.56
N CYS A 28 -8.60 -10.35 -6.65
CA CYS A 28 -7.46 -11.27 -6.74
C CYS A 28 -7.73 -12.65 -6.17
N PHE A 29 -8.57 -12.74 -5.14
CA PHE A 29 -8.74 -13.97 -4.34
C PHE A 29 -10.20 -14.37 -4.13
N ASN A 30 -11.16 -13.59 -4.63
CA ASN A 30 -12.59 -13.80 -4.42
C ASN A 30 -12.98 -13.85 -2.93
N ILE A 31 -12.30 -13.04 -2.10
CA ILE A 31 -12.58 -12.90 -0.66
C ILE A 31 -12.81 -11.44 -0.29
N SER A 32 -13.56 -11.20 0.78
CA SER A 32 -13.71 -9.89 1.41
C SER A 32 -13.75 -10.04 2.93
N TYR A 33 -13.30 -9.02 3.64
CA TYR A 33 -13.26 -9.00 5.09
C TYR A 33 -14.38 -8.12 5.68
N GLU A 34 -14.89 -8.50 6.85
CA GLU A 34 -15.81 -7.65 7.60
C GLU A 34 -15.09 -6.40 8.13
N LYS A 35 -15.85 -5.32 8.38
CA LYS A 35 -15.31 -4.00 8.78
C LYS A 35 -14.40 -4.03 10.02
N LYS A 36 -14.57 -5.00 10.92
CA LYS A 36 -13.80 -5.14 12.16
C LYS A 36 -12.93 -6.40 12.17
N ASP A 37 -12.70 -7.01 11.01
CA ASP A 37 -11.84 -8.19 10.92
C ASP A 37 -10.39 -7.79 11.31
N PRO A 38 -9.77 -8.45 12.30
CA PRO A 38 -8.40 -8.16 12.71
C PRO A 38 -7.39 -8.34 11.57
N LYS A 39 -7.70 -9.13 10.53
CA LYS A 39 -6.85 -9.26 9.34
C LYS A 39 -6.69 -7.94 8.59
N LEU A 40 -7.72 -7.10 8.52
CA LEU A 40 -7.62 -5.78 7.87
C LEU A 40 -6.65 -4.87 8.63
N THR A 41 -6.70 -4.89 9.97
CA THR A 41 -5.75 -4.14 10.80
C THR A 41 -4.33 -4.67 10.61
N ALA A 42 -4.14 -6.00 10.57
CA ALA A 42 -2.82 -6.59 10.33
C ALA A 42 -2.26 -6.20 8.95
N ILE A 43 -3.08 -6.23 7.89
CA ILE A 43 -2.71 -5.78 6.55
C ILE A 43 -2.31 -4.29 6.56
N LYS A 44 -3.07 -3.45 7.26
CA LYS A 44 -2.77 -2.02 7.39
C LYS A 44 -1.43 -1.79 8.08
N THR A 45 -1.22 -2.37 9.27
CA THR A 45 0.02 -2.22 10.03
C THR A 45 1.24 -2.74 9.27
N PHE A 46 1.11 -3.88 8.58
CA PHE A 46 2.18 -4.42 7.74
C PHE A 46 2.51 -3.51 6.56
N THR A 47 1.48 -3.02 5.86
CA THR A 47 1.65 -2.10 4.73
C THR A 47 2.32 -0.79 5.16
N GLU A 48 1.86 -0.19 6.27
CA GLU A 48 2.46 1.01 6.85
C GLU A 48 3.92 0.77 7.23
N GLY A 49 4.23 -0.36 7.89
CA GLY A 49 5.60 -0.72 8.23
C GLY A 49 6.53 -0.88 7.02
N ILE A 50 6.03 -1.41 5.90
CA ILE A 50 6.80 -1.48 4.65
C ILE A 50 7.03 -0.08 4.06
N VAL A 51 5.98 0.74 4.01
CA VAL A 51 6.07 2.10 3.47
C VAL A 51 7.04 2.94 4.31
N ASP A 52 6.97 2.86 5.63
CA ASP A 52 7.84 3.60 6.55
C ASP A 52 9.30 3.10 6.47
N ALA A 53 9.52 1.79 6.39
CA ALA A 53 10.85 1.23 6.19
C ALA A 53 11.46 1.67 4.85
N THR A 54 10.61 1.80 3.83
CA THR A 54 10.98 2.25 2.50
C THR A 54 11.31 3.75 2.48
N GLY A 55 10.52 4.58 3.16
CA GLY A 55 10.64 6.04 3.10
C GLY A 55 10.57 6.53 1.65
N ASP A 56 11.29 7.60 1.33
CA ASP A 56 11.44 8.08 -0.07
C ASP A 56 12.51 7.31 -0.87
N ARG A 57 13.01 6.20 -0.31
CA ARG A 57 14.14 5.45 -0.90
C ARG A 57 13.63 4.53 -1.99
N ASN A 58 14.46 4.32 -3.01
CA ASN A 58 14.08 3.49 -4.14
C ASN A 58 14.03 2.03 -3.67
N LEU A 59 13.11 1.20 -4.18
CA LEU A 59 12.91 -0.18 -3.70
C LEU A 59 14.18 -1.05 -3.74
N VAL A 60 15.11 -0.73 -4.65
CA VAL A 60 16.42 -1.36 -4.77
C VAL A 60 17.36 -1.04 -3.60
N ASP A 61 17.17 0.07 -2.90
CA ASP A 61 17.95 0.46 -1.72
C ASP A 61 17.52 -0.31 -0.47
N ILE A 62 16.28 -0.83 -0.45
CA ILE A 62 15.69 -1.58 0.67
C ILE A 62 15.76 -3.08 0.44
N PHE A 63 15.64 -3.52 -0.82
CA PHE A 63 15.67 -4.91 -1.22
C PHE A 63 16.83 -5.15 -2.19
N PRO A 64 18.07 -5.32 -1.69
CA PRO A 64 19.26 -5.43 -2.53
C PRO A 64 19.18 -6.61 -3.51
N TRP A 65 18.45 -7.67 -3.18
CA TRP A 65 18.23 -8.79 -4.09
C TRP A 65 17.54 -8.39 -5.40
N LEU A 66 16.79 -7.29 -5.44
CA LEU A 66 16.24 -6.74 -6.69
C LEU A 66 17.33 -6.26 -7.66
N THR A 67 18.55 -5.99 -7.18
CA THR A 67 19.72 -5.70 -8.04
C THR A 67 20.42 -6.96 -8.55
N ILE A 68 20.27 -8.08 -7.84
CA ILE A 68 20.96 -9.36 -8.12
C ILE A 68 20.11 -10.22 -9.07
N PHE A 69 18.79 -10.13 -8.99
CA PHE A 69 17.88 -10.83 -9.89
C PHE A 69 17.60 -10.00 -11.15
N PRO A 70 17.66 -10.59 -12.36
CA PRO A 70 17.27 -9.92 -13.60
C PRO A 70 15.76 -9.61 -13.57
N ASN A 71 15.40 -8.45 -13.02
CA ASN A 71 14.02 -8.01 -12.87
C ASN A 71 13.65 -7.07 -14.03
N LYS A 72 13.04 -7.63 -15.08
CA LYS A 72 12.53 -6.86 -16.22
C LYS A 72 11.53 -5.77 -15.79
N GLY A 73 10.77 -5.99 -14.72
CA GLY A 73 9.86 -4.98 -14.17
C GLY A 73 10.61 -3.77 -13.62
N LEU A 74 11.75 -3.99 -12.96
CA LEU A 74 12.60 -2.91 -12.45
C LEU A 74 13.23 -2.09 -13.58
N GLU A 75 13.63 -2.73 -14.68
CA GLU A 75 14.14 -2.02 -15.87
C GLU A 75 13.08 -1.11 -16.49
N VAL A 76 11.85 -1.61 -16.61
CA VAL A 76 10.71 -0.84 -17.12
C VAL A 76 10.39 0.35 -16.21
N ILE A 77 10.34 0.15 -14.89
CA ILE A 77 10.09 1.23 -13.90
C ILE A 77 11.19 2.29 -13.95
N LYS A 78 12.48 1.91 -14.05
CA LYS A 78 13.59 2.84 -14.23
C LYS A 78 13.49 3.63 -15.53
N GLY A 79 12.98 3.02 -16.60
CA GLY A 79 12.71 3.69 -17.88
C GLY A 79 11.70 4.83 -17.72
N TYR A 80 10.62 4.61 -16.97
CA TYR A 80 9.64 5.66 -16.68
C TYR A 80 10.16 6.74 -15.72
N ALA A 81 10.98 6.37 -14.73
CA ALA A 81 11.56 7.31 -13.77
C ALA A 81 12.66 8.21 -14.36
N LYS A 82 13.31 7.80 -15.47
CA LYS A 82 14.31 8.60 -16.19
C LYS A 82 13.71 9.67 -17.11
N VAL A 83 12.40 9.72 -17.29
CA VAL A 83 11.74 10.82 -18.00
C VAL A 83 11.57 11.98 -17.02
N ARG A 84 12.59 12.84 -16.94
CA ARG A 84 12.52 14.15 -16.30
C ARG A 84 13.47 15.13 -16.96
#